data_AF-A0A496CMZ8-F1
#
_entry.id   AF-A0A496CMZ8-F1
#
_cell.length_a   1.000
_cell.length_b   1.000
_cell.length_c   1.000
_cell.angle_alpha   90.00
_cell.angle_beta   90.00
_cell.angle_gamma   90.00
#
_symmetry.space_group_name_H-M   'P 1'
#
loop_
_entity.id
_entity.type
_entity.pdbx_description
1 polymer ?
#
loop_
_entity_poly.entity_id
_entity_poly.type
_entity_poly.pdbx_seq_one_letter_code
_entity_poly.pdbx_strand_id
1 'polypeptide(L)'
;MDKKEKLLQKRVAGLFALLCVIFFQFFDSDHLFLKEEVVSVASLPEVLVGYWGKPAWLACSMAKVLTSLFVPVGGGAVLITAVLMLEWWASLFILRKFNVGDMAPLYALFPVVMEWGTYCSPYYHLNSILSLVIVLYIFCGYIQIKVKWLSWVTGFILLFAVYCMVGSRLFIFVILVLLYEAEIGEKHWVYWALLLITGTVLPEFLKELYSLSEEQAYQYPQAWLPAFFPAIMLACVLVATQFKKVRYMQISVWSVSVTSGLLLVLLALTAFSHAVG
;
A
#
# COMPACT_ATOMS: atom_id res chain seq x y z
N MET A 1 -5.65 -11.83 21.63
CA MET A 1 -6.71 -11.07 20.92
C MET A 1 -7.99 -11.18 21.73
N ASP A 2 -8.34 -10.09 22.41
CA ASP A 2 -9.52 -10.00 23.28
C ASP A 2 -10.82 -10.11 22.46
N LYS A 3 -11.93 -10.51 23.09
CA LYS A 3 -13.25 -10.64 22.45
C LYS A 3 -13.72 -9.29 21.89
N LYS A 4 -13.40 -8.18 22.57
CA LYS A 4 -13.75 -6.81 22.12
C LYS A 4 -12.98 -6.42 20.87
N GLU A 5 -11.68 -6.69 20.82
CA GLU A 5 -10.82 -6.43 19.65
C GLU A 5 -11.29 -7.21 18.41
N LYS A 6 -11.60 -8.51 18.58
CA LYS A 6 -12.18 -9.35 17.51
C LYS A 6 -13.48 -8.77 16.96
N LEU A 7 -14.34 -8.28 17.85
CA LEU A 7 -15.62 -7.67 17.48
C LEU A 7 -15.41 -6.35 16.74
N LEU A 8 -14.52 -5.49 17.23
CA LEU A 8 -14.15 -4.23 16.58
C LEU A 8 -13.61 -4.49 15.18
N GLN A 9 -12.64 -5.40 15.04
CA GLN A 9 -12.05 -5.75 13.74
C GLN A 9 -13.13 -6.20 12.73
N LYS A 10 -14.05 -7.09 13.13
CA LYS A 10 -15.13 -7.55 12.24
C LYS A 10 -16.07 -6.42 11.84
N ARG A 11 -16.44 -5.54 12.78
CA ARG A 11 -17.32 -4.39 12.51
C ARG A 11 -16.65 -3.38 11.59
N VAL A 12 -15.38 -3.05 11.84
CA VAL A 12 -14.58 -2.14 11.03
C VAL A 12 -14.45 -2.70 9.61
N ALA A 13 -14.05 -3.96 9.45
CA ALA A 13 -13.95 -4.61 8.15
C ALA A 13 -15.27 -4.60 7.37
N GLY A 14 -16.37 -5.01 8.02
CA GLY A 14 -17.68 -5.09 7.39
C GLY A 14 -18.24 -3.73 6.99
N LEU A 15 -18.16 -2.74 7.89
CA LEU A 15 -18.62 -1.38 7.62
C LEU A 15 -17.78 -0.72 6.52
N PHE A 16 -16.46 -0.84 6.60
CA PHE A 16 -15.55 -0.26 5.62
C PHE A 16 -15.78 -0.85 4.23
N ALA A 17 -15.87 -2.17 4.10
CA ALA A 17 -16.13 -2.84 2.83
C ALA A 17 -17.49 -2.41 2.24
N LEU A 18 -18.53 -2.35 3.07
CA LEU A 18 -19.86 -1.90 2.64
C LEU A 18 -19.85 -0.45 2.16
N LEU A 19 -19.17 0.46 2.87
CA LEU A 19 -19.04 1.86 2.47
C LEU A 19 -18.25 2.01 1.16
N CYS A 20 -17.15 1.27 0.98
CA CYS A 20 -16.38 1.28 -0.27
C CYS A 20 -17.21 0.82 -1.45
N VAL A 21 -17.93 -0.31 -1.33
CA VAL A 21 -18.78 -0.82 -2.42
C VAL A 21 -19.86 0.19 -2.77
N ILE A 22 -20.57 0.75 -1.78
CA ILE A 22 -21.62 1.74 -2.03
C ILE A 22 -21.03 2.98 -2.72
N PHE A 23 -19.88 3.48 -2.26
CA PHE A 23 -19.25 4.65 -2.85
C PHE A 23 -18.84 4.41 -4.31
N PHE A 24 -18.06 3.37 -4.58
CA PHE A 24 -17.54 3.09 -5.92
C PHE A 24 -18.63 2.62 -6.90
N GLN A 25 -19.73 2.05 -6.40
CA GLN A 25 -20.84 1.63 -7.24
C GLN A 25 -21.78 2.78 -7.62
N PHE A 26 -22.03 3.74 -6.72
CA PHE A 26 -23.09 4.74 -6.91
C PHE A 26 -22.60 6.17 -7.08
N PHE A 27 -21.47 6.54 -6.47
CA PHE A 27 -21.02 7.93 -6.47
C PHE A 27 -19.94 8.21 -7.54
N ASP A 28 -19.27 7.18 -8.06
CA ASP A 28 -18.07 7.38 -8.88
C ASP A 28 -17.84 6.26 -9.93
N SER A 29 -18.91 5.55 -10.34
CA SER A 29 -18.78 4.35 -11.19
C SER A 29 -18.25 4.64 -12.58
N ASP A 30 -18.71 5.71 -13.23
CA ASP A 30 -18.44 5.89 -14.65
C ASP A 30 -17.09 6.58 -14.89
N HIS A 31 -16.67 7.49 -14.02
CA HIS A 31 -15.40 8.21 -14.18
C HIS A 31 -14.18 7.41 -13.71
N LEU A 32 -14.29 6.60 -12.64
CA LEU A 32 -13.14 5.88 -12.08
C LEU A 32 -12.64 4.71 -12.91
N PHE A 33 -13.52 4.05 -13.65
CA PHE A 33 -13.13 2.88 -14.44
C PHE A 33 -12.79 3.24 -15.88
N LEU A 34 -13.15 4.44 -16.36
CA LEU A 34 -12.72 4.94 -17.67
C LEU A 34 -11.21 5.23 -17.73
N LYS A 35 -10.60 5.67 -16.62
CA LYS A 35 -9.13 5.87 -16.55
C LYS A 35 -8.34 4.56 -16.56
N GLU A 36 -8.97 3.45 -16.20
CA GLU A 36 -8.37 2.13 -16.28
C GLU A 36 -8.59 1.62 -17.69
N GLU A 37 -7.66 1.89 -18.62
CA GLU A 37 -7.78 1.45 -20.01
C GLU A 37 -8.10 -0.05 -20.09
N VAL A 38 -9.36 -0.41 -20.34
CA VAL A 38 -9.80 -1.80 -20.40
C VAL A 38 -9.41 -2.37 -21.75
N VAL A 39 -8.71 -3.50 -21.74
CA VAL A 39 -8.29 -4.20 -22.95
C VAL A 39 -9.08 -5.50 -23.08
N SER A 40 -9.36 -5.92 -24.31
CA SER A 40 -10.05 -7.18 -24.53
C SER A 40 -9.19 -8.35 -24.04
N VAL A 41 -9.83 -9.40 -23.53
CA VAL A 41 -9.13 -10.60 -23.02
C VAL A 41 -8.25 -11.23 -24.11
N ALA A 42 -8.61 -11.07 -25.38
CA ALA A 42 -7.86 -11.60 -26.52
C ALA A 42 -6.51 -10.90 -26.75
N SER A 43 -6.41 -9.58 -26.54
CA SER A 43 -5.14 -8.83 -26.69
C SER A 43 -4.34 -8.70 -25.39
N LEU A 44 -4.84 -9.27 -24.30
CA LEU A 44 -4.19 -9.24 -23.00
C LEU A 44 -2.77 -9.85 -23.00
N PRO A 45 -2.49 -10.99 -23.67
CA PRO A 45 -1.14 -11.55 -23.71
C PRO A 45 -0.11 -10.60 -24.32
N GLU A 46 -0.46 -9.90 -25.40
CA GLU A 46 0.42 -8.95 -26.08
C GLU A 46 0.78 -7.76 -25.18
N VAL A 47 -0.21 -7.23 -24.46
CA VAL A 47 -0.01 -6.13 -23.50
C VAL A 47 0.86 -6.57 -22.33
N LEU A 48 0.69 -7.80 -21.82
CA LEU A 48 1.47 -8.33 -20.70
C LEU A 48 2.96 -8.47 -21.04
N VAL A 49 3.29 -8.88 -22.27
CA VAL A 49 4.68 -8.95 -22.74
C VAL A 49 5.34 -7.57 -22.70
N GLY A 50 4.58 -6.51 -23.00
CA GLY A 50 5.05 -5.13 -22.93
C GLY A 50 5.51 -4.68 -21.53
N TYR A 51 5.05 -5.34 -20.45
CA TYR A 51 5.44 -5.01 -19.09
C TYR A 51 6.72 -5.71 -18.62
N TRP A 52 7.14 -6.82 -19.27
CA TRP A 52 8.31 -7.60 -18.82
C TRP A 52 9.63 -6.85 -18.99
N GLY A 53 9.68 -5.89 -19.92
CA GLY A 53 10.82 -5.01 -20.16
C GLY A 53 10.82 -3.74 -19.32
N LYS A 54 9.99 -3.64 -18.27
CA LYS A 54 9.90 -2.47 -17.39
C LYS A 54 9.90 -2.90 -15.92
N PRO A 55 10.32 -2.03 -14.97
CA PRO A 55 10.12 -2.31 -13.56
C PRO A 55 8.62 -2.33 -13.24
N ALA A 56 8.26 -2.74 -12.03
CA ALA A 56 6.86 -2.90 -11.62
C ALA A 56 6.01 -3.87 -12.47
N TRP A 57 6.65 -4.82 -13.16
CA TRP A 57 5.97 -5.68 -14.14
C TRP A 57 4.78 -6.43 -13.52
N LEU A 58 4.90 -6.88 -12.27
CA LEU A 58 3.87 -7.66 -11.59
C LEU A 58 2.66 -6.78 -11.26
N ALA A 59 2.88 -5.61 -10.66
CA ALA A 59 1.81 -4.71 -10.30
C ALA A 59 1.04 -4.20 -11.53
N CYS A 60 1.76 -3.83 -12.61
CA CYS A 60 1.15 -3.42 -13.87
C CYS A 60 0.37 -4.57 -14.54
N SER A 61 0.96 -5.77 -14.57
CA SER A 61 0.31 -6.96 -15.14
C SER A 61 -0.95 -7.34 -14.39
N MET A 62 -0.88 -7.42 -13.05
CA MET A 62 -2.03 -7.74 -12.20
C MET A 62 -3.13 -6.69 -12.35
N ALA A 63 -2.81 -5.40 -12.37
CA ALA A 63 -3.79 -4.35 -12.58
C ALA A 63 -4.54 -4.56 -13.90
N LYS A 64 -3.80 -4.78 -14.99
CA LYS A 64 -4.39 -4.94 -16.33
C LYS A 64 -5.25 -6.20 -16.44
N VAL A 65 -4.81 -7.31 -15.86
CA VAL A 65 -5.59 -8.56 -15.78
C VAL A 65 -6.88 -8.32 -15.01
N LEU A 66 -6.79 -7.74 -13.81
CA LEU A 66 -7.93 -7.56 -12.92
C LEU A 66 -8.95 -6.56 -13.50
N THR A 67 -8.50 -5.44 -14.06
CA THR A 67 -9.42 -4.47 -14.68
C THR A 67 -10.12 -5.08 -15.89
N SER A 68 -9.38 -5.80 -16.76
CA SER A 68 -9.94 -6.43 -17.95
C SER A 68 -10.95 -7.55 -17.65
N LEU A 69 -10.84 -8.20 -16.48
CA LEU A 69 -11.78 -9.25 -16.05
C LEU A 69 -13.01 -8.70 -15.33
N PHE A 70 -12.82 -7.75 -14.41
CA PHE A 70 -13.89 -7.32 -13.50
C PHE A 70 -14.66 -6.10 -13.99
N VAL A 71 -14.02 -5.14 -14.68
CA VAL A 71 -14.69 -3.91 -15.12
C VAL A 71 -15.80 -4.18 -16.15
N PRO A 72 -15.62 -5.03 -17.18
CA PRO A 72 -16.67 -5.29 -18.17
C PRO A 72 -17.94 -5.92 -17.61
N VAL A 73 -17.85 -6.63 -16.48
CA VAL A 73 -18.99 -7.30 -15.84
C VAL A 73 -19.62 -6.41 -14.75
N GLY A 74 -19.20 -5.14 -14.64
CA GLY A 74 -19.67 -4.23 -13.60
C GLY A 74 -19.12 -4.53 -12.20
N GLY A 75 -18.07 -5.37 -12.11
CA GLY A 75 -17.43 -5.78 -10.85
C GLY A 75 -16.33 -4.84 -10.35
N GLY A 76 -16.14 -3.67 -10.98
CA GLY A 76 -15.07 -2.73 -10.63
C GLY A 76 -15.10 -2.27 -9.17
N ALA A 77 -16.27 -1.90 -8.64
CA ALA A 77 -16.42 -1.47 -7.25
C ALA A 77 -16.02 -2.56 -6.25
N VAL A 78 -16.37 -3.81 -6.56
CA VAL A 78 -15.98 -4.98 -5.75
C VAL A 78 -14.47 -5.22 -5.84
N LEU A 79 -13.89 -5.08 -7.03
CA LEU A 79 -12.45 -5.22 -7.23
C LEU A 79 -11.65 -4.22 -6.38
N ILE A 80 -11.95 -2.92 -6.48
CA ILE A 80 -11.24 -1.89 -5.70
C ILE A 80 -11.42 -2.12 -4.20
N THR A 81 -12.65 -2.42 -3.76
CA THR A 81 -12.91 -2.74 -2.37
C THR A 81 -12.07 -3.93 -1.90
N ALA A 82 -11.97 -5.00 -2.69
CA ALA A 82 -11.18 -6.17 -2.35
C ALA A 82 -9.69 -5.82 -2.22
N VAL A 83 -9.15 -4.99 -3.11
CA VAL A 83 -7.74 -4.55 -3.05
C VAL A 83 -7.48 -3.66 -1.83
N LEU A 84 -8.34 -2.70 -1.53
CA LEU A 84 -8.24 -1.87 -0.31
C LEU A 84 -8.36 -2.71 0.97
N MET A 85 -9.21 -3.74 0.97
CA MET A 85 -9.28 -4.70 2.07
C MET A 85 -7.98 -5.48 2.23
N LEU A 86 -7.32 -5.88 1.14
CA LEU A 86 -6.01 -6.54 1.20
C LEU A 86 -4.94 -5.62 1.80
N GLU A 87 -4.95 -4.33 1.45
CA GLU A 87 -4.08 -3.32 2.04
C GLU A 87 -4.34 -3.16 3.55
N TRP A 88 -5.61 -3.07 3.95
CA TRP A 88 -6.01 -2.98 5.35
C TRP A 88 -5.53 -4.19 6.16
N TRP A 89 -5.69 -5.40 5.61
CA TRP A 89 -5.23 -6.63 6.25
C TRP A 89 -3.72 -6.66 6.43
N ALA A 90 -2.95 -6.25 5.41
CA ALA A 90 -1.50 -6.17 5.50
C ALA A 90 -1.05 -5.12 6.53
N SER A 91 -1.64 -3.92 6.49
CA SER A 91 -1.38 -2.84 7.46
C SER A 91 -1.71 -3.26 8.89
N LEU A 92 -2.83 -3.94 9.11
CA LEU A 92 -3.21 -4.48 10.41
C LEU A 92 -2.21 -5.54 10.91
N PHE A 93 -1.77 -6.44 10.03
CA PHE A 93 -0.75 -7.44 10.37
C PHE A 93 0.56 -6.78 10.79
N ILE A 94 1.02 -5.77 10.04
CA ILE A 94 2.21 -5.00 10.36
C ILE A 94 2.05 -4.33 11.73
N LEU A 95 0.99 -3.56 11.97
CA LEU A 95 0.77 -2.89 13.26
C LEU A 95 0.75 -3.87 14.44
N ARG A 96 0.15 -5.05 14.26
CA ARG A 96 0.18 -6.10 15.28
C ARG A 96 1.58 -6.64 15.54
N LYS A 97 2.42 -6.77 14.52
CA LYS A 97 3.83 -7.14 14.68
C LYS A 97 4.61 -6.10 15.48
N PHE A 98 4.26 -4.82 15.34
CA PHE A 98 4.76 -3.72 16.17
C PHE A 98 4.08 -3.65 17.54
N ASN A 99 3.40 -4.71 18.01
CA ASN A 99 2.69 -4.78 19.30
C ASN A 99 1.81 -3.54 19.57
N VAL A 100 1.13 -3.04 18.54
CA VAL A 100 0.08 -2.04 18.69
C VAL A 100 -1.12 -2.70 19.37
N GLY A 101 -1.72 -2.01 20.33
CA GLY A 101 -2.83 -2.51 21.13
C GLY A 101 -4.15 -2.60 20.36
N ASP A 102 -5.24 -2.64 21.11
CA ASP A 102 -6.57 -3.02 20.61
C ASP A 102 -7.14 -2.10 19.52
N MET A 103 -6.60 -0.88 19.37
CA MET A 103 -7.00 0.10 18.33
C MET A 103 -6.34 -0.13 16.96
N ALA A 104 -5.46 -1.13 16.82
CA ALA A 104 -4.78 -1.46 15.56
C ALA A 104 -5.73 -1.57 14.33
N PRO A 105 -6.94 -2.16 14.41
CA PRO A 105 -7.87 -2.21 13.28
C PRO A 105 -8.29 -0.84 12.74
N LEU A 106 -8.39 0.17 13.61
CA LEU A 106 -8.73 1.55 13.22
C LEU A 106 -7.50 2.29 12.69
N TYR A 107 -6.33 2.08 13.30
CA TYR A 107 -5.09 2.68 12.82
C TYR A 107 -4.69 2.17 11.43
N ALA A 108 -4.98 0.90 11.12
CA ALA A 108 -4.78 0.31 9.81
C ALA A 108 -5.64 0.96 8.70
N LEU A 109 -6.70 1.71 9.04
CA LEU A 109 -7.52 2.39 8.04
C LEU A 109 -6.92 3.71 7.55
N PHE A 110 -5.97 4.33 8.26
CA PHE A 110 -5.38 5.60 7.82
C PHE A 110 -4.73 5.53 6.43
N PRO A 111 -3.82 4.58 6.13
CA PRO A 111 -3.27 4.47 4.78
C PRO A 111 -4.34 4.10 3.75
N VAL A 112 -5.29 3.22 4.10
CA VAL A 112 -6.32 2.73 3.19
C VAL A 112 -7.36 3.81 2.83
N VAL A 113 -7.73 4.66 3.79
CA VAL A 113 -8.61 5.81 3.56
C VAL A 113 -7.90 6.85 2.69
N MET A 114 -6.60 7.04 2.90
CA MET A 114 -5.80 7.89 2.02
C MET A 114 -5.71 7.30 0.62
N GLU A 115 -5.52 5.99 0.48
CA GLU A 115 -5.49 5.27 -0.79
C GLU A 115 -6.83 5.43 -1.53
N TRP A 116 -7.95 5.23 -0.83
CA TRP A 116 -9.29 5.48 -1.36
C TRP A 116 -9.42 6.91 -1.90
N GLY A 117 -9.12 7.92 -1.08
CA GLY A 117 -9.21 9.31 -1.53
C GLY A 117 -8.29 9.63 -2.71
N THR A 118 -7.06 9.12 -2.73
CA THR A 118 -6.14 9.29 -3.87
C THR A 118 -6.62 8.59 -5.12
N TYR A 119 -7.34 7.47 -5.00
CA TYR A 119 -7.96 6.78 -6.13
C TYR A 119 -9.07 7.58 -6.80
N CYS A 120 -9.63 8.61 -6.15
CA CYS A 120 -10.53 9.54 -6.84
C CYS A 120 -9.80 10.46 -7.84
N SER A 121 -8.46 10.52 -7.83
CA SER A 121 -7.69 11.27 -8.82
C SER A 121 -7.68 10.57 -10.20
N PRO A 122 -7.76 11.31 -11.32
CA PRO A 122 -7.64 10.72 -12.66
C PRO A 122 -6.24 10.17 -12.95
N TYR A 123 -5.22 10.65 -12.24
CA TYR A 123 -3.82 10.26 -12.43
C TYR A 123 -3.38 9.05 -11.57
N TYR A 124 -4.28 8.53 -10.73
CA TYR A 124 -3.97 7.44 -9.81
C TYR A 124 -4.65 6.14 -10.24
N HIS A 125 -3.86 5.15 -10.61
CA HIS A 125 -4.35 3.91 -11.20
C HIS A 125 -4.26 2.72 -10.25
N LEU A 126 -5.00 1.66 -10.55
CA LEU A 126 -5.04 0.41 -9.78
C LEU A 126 -3.65 -0.22 -9.62
N ASN A 127 -2.77 -0.08 -10.62
CA ASN A 127 -1.38 -0.56 -10.53
C ASN A 127 -0.63 0.04 -9.32
N SER A 128 -1.04 1.22 -8.84
CA SER A 128 -0.39 1.94 -7.75
C SER A 128 -0.82 1.45 -6.39
N ILE A 129 -2.11 1.15 -6.25
CA ILE A 129 -2.67 0.45 -5.10
C ILE A 129 -2.03 -0.94 -5.01
N LEU A 130 -2.02 -1.69 -6.11
CA LEU A 130 -1.45 -3.03 -6.15
C LEU A 130 0.05 -3.04 -5.86
N SER A 131 0.80 -2.05 -6.34
CA SER A 131 2.23 -1.92 -6.03
C SER A 131 2.43 -1.77 -4.52
N LEU A 132 1.63 -0.95 -3.84
CA LEU A 132 1.69 -0.81 -2.39
C LEU A 132 1.30 -2.11 -1.69
N VAL A 133 0.16 -2.70 -2.05
CA VAL A 133 -0.32 -3.97 -1.48
C VAL A 133 0.75 -5.05 -1.58
N ILE A 134 1.32 -5.28 -2.77
CA ILE A 134 2.37 -6.29 -2.98
C ILE A 134 3.58 -6.01 -2.08
N VAL A 135 4.04 -4.76 -1.98
CA VAL A 135 5.13 -4.39 -1.06
C VAL A 135 4.82 -4.72 0.39
N LEU A 136 3.60 -4.40 0.84
CA LEU A 136 3.20 -4.70 2.22
C LEU A 136 3.19 -6.21 2.46
N TYR A 137 2.74 -7.03 1.52
CA TYR A 137 2.79 -8.50 1.66
C TYR A 137 4.21 -9.07 1.61
N ILE A 138 5.09 -8.54 0.75
CA ILE A 138 6.52 -8.91 0.73
C ILE A 138 7.17 -8.56 2.08
N PHE A 139 6.89 -7.37 2.60
CA PHE A 139 7.35 -6.95 3.92
C PHE A 139 6.77 -7.82 5.05
N CYS A 140 5.50 -8.19 4.98
CA CYS A 140 4.88 -9.17 5.90
C CYS A 140 5.61 -10.52 5.90
N GLY A 141 6.14 -10.94 4.75
CA GLY A 141 7.01 -12.12 4.63
C GLY A 141 8.37 -11.90 5.27
N TYR A 142 9.02 -10.76 5.01
CA TYR A 142 10.31 -10.39 5.59
C TYR A 142 10.30 -10.44 7.13
N ILE A 143 9.31 -9.84 7.78
CA ILE A 143 9.21 -9.77 9.26
C ILE A 143 8.95 -11.14 9.95
N GLN A 144 8.72 -12.20 9.18
CA GLN A 144 8.60 -13.57 9.69
C GLN A 144 9.97 -14.26 9.83
N ILE A 145 11.01 -13.73 9.18
CA ILE A 145 12.36 -14.28 9.22
C ILE A 145 12.98 -13.99 10.59
N LYS A 146 13.15 -15.02 11.41
CA LYS A 146 13.75 -14.89 12.75
C LYS A 146 15.27 -14.98 12.76
N VAL A 147 15.86 -15.57 11.72
CA VAL A 147 17.31 -15.79 11.63
C VAL A 147 17.97 -14.53 11.08
N LYS A 148 18.85 -13.91 11.87
CA LYS A 148 19.44 -12.59 11.57
C LYS A 148 20.19 -12.53 10.23
N TRP A 149 21.15 -13.44 10.03
CA TRP A 149 21.93 -13.47 8.78
C TRP A 149 21.03 -13.71 7.56
N LEU A 150 20.03 -14.60 7.69
CA LEU A 150 19.06 -14.84 6.64
C LEU A 150 18.21 -13.60 6.37
N SER A 151 17.84 -12.84 7.41
CA SER A 151 17.12 -11.56 7.27
C SER A 151 17.93 -10.57 6.44
N TRP A 152 19.22 -10.40 6.73
CA TRP A 152 20.08 -9.47 5.99
C TRP A 152 20.22 -9.84 4.52
N VAL A 153 20.55 -11.12 4.24
CA VAL A 153 20.69 -11.61 2.86
C VAL A 153 19.36 -11.47 2.12
N THR A 154 18.25 -11.83 2.78
CA THR A 154 16.91 -11.71 2.19
C THR A 154 16.55 -10.25 1.95
N GLY A 155 16.91 -9.33 2.84
CA GLY A 155 16.70 -7.89 2.67
C GLY A 155 17.32 -7.39 1.36
N PHE A 156 18.59 -7.72 1.08
CA PHE A 156 19.26 -7.32 -0.15
C PHE A 156 18.68 -7.95 -1.41
N ILE A 157 18.38 -9.26 -1.36
CA ILE A 157 17.71 -9.95 -2.49
C ILE A 157 16.34 -9.32 -2.75
N LEU A 158 15.60 -9.00 -1.69
CA LEU A 158 14.29 -8.38 -1.81
C LEU A 158 14.35 -6.95 -2.36
N LEU A 159 15.42 -6.17 -2.17
CA LEU A 159 15.53 -4.86 -2.83
C LEU A 159 15.41 -5.01 -4.36
N PHE A 160 16.16 -5.96 -4.93
CA PHE A 160 16.10 -6.24 -6.36
C PHE A 160 14.71 -6.76 -6.78
N ALA A 161 14.20 -7.77 -6.07
CA ALA A 161 12.91 -8.37 -6.39
C ALA A 161 11.76 -7.35 -6.29
N VAL A 162 11.74 -6.54 -5.23
CA VAL A 162 10.75 -5.48 -5.01
C VAL A 162 10.81 -4.47 -6.15
N TYR A 163 11.99 -3.93 -6.49
CA TYR A 163 12.09 -2.96 -7.59
C TYR A 163 11.56 -3.54 -8.92
N CYS A 164 11.93 -4.78 -9.25
CA CYS A 164 11.41 -5.44 -10.45
C CYS A 164 9.89 -5.63 -10.39
N MET A 165 9.32 -6.05 -9.26
CA MET A 165 7.91 -6.41 -9.15
C MET A 165 6.97 -5.21 -8.98
N VAL A 166 7.41 -4.14 -8.30
CA VAL A 166 6.55 -3.00 -7.91
C VAL A 166 7.16 -1.61 -8.16
N GLY A 167 8.39 -1.53 -8.68
CA GLY A 167 9.04 -0.26 -9.03
C GLY A 167 9.36 0.64 -7.84
N SER A 168 8.95 1.90 -7.93
CA SER A 168 9.25 2.97 -6.98
C SER A 168 8.76 2.73 -5.54
N ARG A 169 7.82 1.79 -5.33
CA ARG A 169 7.41 1.36 -3.99
C ARG A 169 8.53 0.67 -3.20
N LEU A 170 9.68 0.41 -3.82
CA LEU A 170 10.94 0.07 -3.16
C LEU A 170 11.27 0.97 -1.95
N PHE A 171 11.08 2.29 -2.07
CA PHE A 171 11.44 3.21 -0.98
C PHE A 171 10.61 2.96 0.28
N ILE A 172 9.35 2.58 0.11
CA ILE A 172 8.47 2.23 1.21
C ILE A 172 8.92 0.92 1.86
N PHE A 173 9.30 -0.07 1.07
CA PHE A 173 9.88 -1.31 1.59
C PHE A 173 11.12 -1.02 2.45
N VAL A 174 12.04 -0.19 1.96
CA VAL A 174 13.24 0.24 2.68
C VAL A 174 12.87 0.92 4.01
N ILE A 175 11.95 1.89 3.98
CA ILE A 175 11.50 2.60 5.19
C ILE A 175 10.88 1.63 6.21
N LEU A 176 10.03 0.71 5.77
CA LEU A 176 9.38 -0.26 6.65
C LEU A 176 10.39 -1.22 7.29
N VAL A 177 11.38 -1.70 6.52
CA VAL A 177 12.47 -2.53 7.05
C VAL A 177 13.26 -1.76 8.11
N LEU A 178 13.62 -0.50 7.85
CA LEU A 178 14.35 0.32 8.81
C LEU A 178 13.55 0.57 10.09
N LEU A 179 12.25 0.88 9.99
CA LEU A 179 11.36 1.05 11.14
C LEU A 179 11.26 -0.25 11.96
N TYR A 180 11.20 -1.40 11.31
CA TYR A 180 11.13 -2.69 11.97
C TYR A 180 12.42 -3.06 12.69
N GLU A 181 13.56 -2.91 12.03
CA GLU A 181 14.88 -3.17 12.63
C GLU A 181 15.16 -2.22 13.80
N ALA A 182 14.71 -0.95 13.70
CA ALA A 182 14.80 0.00 14.79
C ALA A 182 13.96 -0.41 16.02
N GLU A 183 12.78 -1.00 15.81
CA GLU A 183 11.91 -1.49 16.89
C GLU A 183 12.52 -2.69 17.64
N ILE A 184 13.28 -3.56 16.94
CA ILE A 184 13.95 -4.71 17.57
C ILE A 184 15.07 -4.25 18.53
N GLY A 185 15.54 -3.00 18.42
CA GLY A 185 16.47 -2.37 19.35
C GLY A 185 17.94 -2.72 19.13
N GLU A 186 18.25 -3.53 18.12
CA GLU A 186 19.63 -3.86 17.75
C GLU A 186 20.15 -2.86 16.72
N LYS A 187 21.04 -1.97 17.17
CA LYS A 187 21.57 -0.88 16.34
C LYS A 187 22.63 -1.37 15.36
N HIS A 188 22.19 -1.90 14.22
CA HIS A 188 23.05 -2.31 13.11
C HIS A 188 23.21 -1.19 12.08
N TRP A 189 23.81 -0.08 12.48
CA TRP A 189 23.98 1.11 11.63
C TRP A 189 24.60 0.80 10.27
N VAL A 190 25.53 -0.16 10.21
CA VAL A 190 26.15 -0.59 8.95
C VAL A 190 25.13 -1.25 8.02
N TYR A 191 24.34 -2.20 8.51
CA TYR A 191 23.28 -2.84 7.73
C TYR A 191 22.24 -1.82 7.28
N TRP A 192 21.82 -0.93 8.18
CA TRP A 192 20.85 0.12 7.87
C TRP A 192 21.36 1.05 6.78
N ALA A 193 22.60 1.53 6.90
CA ALA A 193 23.23 2.39 5.91
C ALA A 193 23.38 1.68 4.56
N LEU A 194 23.81 0.40 4.56
CA LEU A 194 24.00 -0.36 3.34
C LEU A 194 22.66 -0.63 2.64
N LEU A 195 21.60 -0.94 3.39
CA LEU A 195 20.24 -1.13 2.86
C LEU A 195 19.68 0.18 2.29
N LEU A 196 19.92 1.32 2.96
CA LEU A 196 19.51 2.65 2.46
C LEU A 196 20.24 3.00 1.16
N ILE A 197 21.57 2.90 1.15
CA ILE A 197 22.41 3.23 -0.02
C ILE A 197 22.04 2.34 -1.19
N THR A 198 21.98 1.02 -0.98
CA THR A 198 21.60 0.08 -2.05
C THR A 198 20.19 0.33 -2.55
N GLY A 199 19.22 0.55 -1.65
CA GLY A 199 17.84 0.89 -2.03
C GLY A 199 17.74 2.18 -2.85
N THR A 200 18.57 3.19 -2.58
CA THR A 200 18.58 4.45 -3.34
C THR A 200 19.33 4.35 -4.66
N VAL A 201 20.43 3.60 -4.71
CA VAL A 201 21.26 3.47 -5.91
C VAL A 201 20.70 2.44 -6.89
N LEU A 202 19.89 1.48 -6.42
CA LEU A 202 19.37 0.40 -7.24
C LEU A 202 18.54 0.87 -8.46
N PRO A 203 17.60 1.82 -8.33
CA PRO A 203 16.89 2.36 -9.49
C PRO A 203 17.84 2.98 -10.52
N GLU A 204 18.85 3.73 -10.05
CA GLU A 204 19.88 4.33 -10.90
C GLU A 204 20.68 3.27 -11.66
N PHE A 205 21.07 2.21 -10.97
CA PHE A 205 21.82 1.10 -11.55
C PHE A 205 21.01 0.32 -12.60
N LEU A 206 19.69 0.20 -12.42
CA LEU A 206 18.82 -0.56 -13.31
C LEU A 206 18.14 0.29 -14.40
N LYS A 207 18.32 1.62 -14.39
CA LYS A 207 17.67 2.51 -15.37
C LYS A 207 18.05 2.15 -16.81
N GLU A 208 19.32 1.81 -17.06
CA GLU A 208 19.81 1.46 -18.39
C GLU A 208 19.22 0.13 -18.89
N LEU A 209 19.08 -0.87 -17.99
CA LEU A 209 18.48 -2.16 -18.31
C LEU A 209 17.03 -2.02 -18.79
N TYR A 210 16.30 -1.06 -18.20
CA TYR A 210 14.91 -0.79 -18.53
C TYR A 210 14.71 0.38 -19.49
N SER A 211 15.80 0.96 -20.03
CA SER A 211 15.75 2.13 -20.92
C SER A 211 14.93 3.30 -20.36
N LEU A 212 15.07 3.57 -19.05
CA LEU A 212 14.37 4.65 -18.36
C LEU A 212 15.24 5.91 -18.21
N SER A 213 14.61 7.07 -18.18
CA SER A 213 15.26 8.29 -17.68
C SER A 213 15.51 8.21 -16.17
N GLU A 214 16.36 9.10 -15.65
CA GLU A 214 16.62 9.18 -14.21
C GLU A 214 15.33 9.39 -13.42
N GLU A 215 14.52 10.40 -13.74
CA GLU A 215 13.26 10.65 -13.06
C GLU A 215 12.32 9.43 -13.09
N GLN A 216 12.22 8.77 -14.25
CA GLN A 216 11.38 7.60 -14.41
C GLN A 216 11.87 6.42 -13.56
N ALA A 217 13.18 6.22 -13.41
CA ALA A 217 13.70 5.13 -12.60
C ALA A 217 13.21 5.18 -11.15
N TYR A 218 13.08 6.38 -10.57
CA TYR A 218 12.63 6.60 -9.18
C TYR A 218 11.12 6.70 -9.04
N GLN A 219 10.38 6.97 -10.12
CA GLN A 219 8.95 7.22 -10.06
C GLN A 219 8.12 6.08 -10.62
N TYR A 220 8.64 5.31 -11.58
CA TYR A 220 7.88 4.29 -12.29
C TYR A 220 7.22 3.26 -11.35
N PRO A 221 5.94 2.90 -11.56
CA PRO A 221 5.08 3.32 -12.68
C PRO A 221 4.33 4.65 -12.44
N GLN A 222 4.55 5.34 -11.33
CA GLN A 222 3.82 6.55 -10.94
C GLN A 222 4.66 7.83 -10.99
N ALA A 223 4.44 8.69 -12.00
CA ALA A 223 5.05 10.02 -12.04
C ALA A 223 4.42 11.04 -11.07
N TRP A 224 3.32 10.68 -10.39
CA TRP A 224 2.53 11.60 -9.57
C TRP A 224 2.89 11.50 -8.08
N LEU A 225 3.51 12.53 -7.51
CA LEU A 225 4.00 12.55 -6.12
C LEU A 225 2.96 12.11 -5.06
N PRO A 226 1.68 12.52 -5.13
CA PRO A 226 0.66 12.05 -4.18
C PRO A 226 0.45 10.53 -4.17
N ALA A 227 0.91 9.80 -5.18
CA ALA A 227 0.92 8.34 -5.16
C ALA A 227 1.65 7.78 -3.93
N PHE A 228 2.67 8.47 -3.40
CA PHE A 228 3.42 8.02 -2.22
C PHE A 228 2.68 8.27 -0.89
N PHE A 229 1.65 9.11 -0.87
CA PHE A 229 1.02 9.56 0.37
C PHE A 229 0.41 8.42 1.20
N PRO A 230 -0.34 7.46 0.64
CA PRO A 230 -0.89 6.35 1.44
C PRO A 230 0.20 5.55 2.16
N ALA A 231 1.31 5.31 1.47
CA ALA A 231 2.44 4.59 2.03
C ALA A 231 3.20 5.41 3.11
N ILE A 232 3.36 6.72 2.88
CA ILE A 232 3.89 7.65 3.88
C ILE A 232 2.97 7.69 5.10
N MET A 233 1.65 7.66 4.92
CA MET A 233 0.67 7.62 6.00
C MET A 233 0.86 6.37 6.86
N LEU A 234 1.09 5.19 6.28
CA LEU A 234 1.43 3.99 7.06
C LEU A 234 2.70 4.19 7.89
N ALA A 235 3.76 4.74 7.30
CA ALA A 235 5.00 5.05 8.03
C ALA A 235 4.75 6.05 9.18
N CYS A 236 3.96 7.10 8.94
CA CYS A 236 3.55 8.07 9.96
C CYS A 236 2.75 7.41 11.09
N VAL A 237 1.83 6.49 10.79
CA VAL A 237 1.09 5.72 11.80
C VAL A 237 2.06 4.88 12.64
N LEU A 238 3.02 4.20 12.00
CA LEU A 238 4.02 3.41 12.72
C LEU A 238 4.87 4.27 13.65
N VAL A 239 5.33 5.43 13.18
CA VAL A 239 6.04 6.41 14.02
C VAL A 239 5.16 6.93 15.15
N ALA A 240 3.89 7.26 14.89
CA ALA A 240 2.95 7.70 15.93
C ALA A 240 2.70 6.63 16.98
N THR A 241 2.71 5.34 16.60
CA THR A 241 2.59 4.23 17.55
C THR A 241 3.84 3.98 18.39
N GLN A 242 4.94 4.70 18.17
CA GLN A 242 6.07 4.71 19.10
C GLN A 242 5.73 5.40 20.43
N PHE A 243 4.76 6.32 20.42
CA PHE A 243 4.26 6.93 21.65
C PHE A 243 3.37 5.95 22.42
N LYS A 244 3.77 5.57 23.64
CA LYS A 244 3.04 4.61 24.49
C LYS A 244 1.54 4.93 24.64
N LYS A 245 1.18 6.21 24.71
CA LYS A 245 -0.22 6.68 24.80
C LYS A 245 -1.06 6.30 23.57
N VAL A 246 -0.46 6.32 22.38
CA VAL A 246 -1.10 5.94 21.11
C VAL A 246 -1.04 4.42 20.96
N ARG A 247 0.12 3.81 21.20
CA ARG A 247 0.35 2.36 21.07
C ARG A 247 -0.64 1.51 21.86
N TYR A 248 -0.87 1.89 23.12
CA TYR A 248 -1.69 1.14 24.06
C TYR A 248 -3.03 1.84 24.37
N MET A 249 -3.50 2.66 23.43
CA MET A 249 -4.81 3.30 23.57
C MET A 249 -5.90 2.22 23.68
N GLN A 250 -6.69 2.28 24.74
CA GLN A 250 -7.77 1.32 24.96
C GLN A 250 -8.99 1.62 24.10
N ILE A 251 -9.75 0.58 23.75
CA ILE A 251 -11.04 0.72 23.07
C ILE A 251 -12.03 1.36 24.06
N SER A 252 -12.42 2.59 23.77
CA SER A 252 -13.49 3.33 24.45
C SER A 252 -14.35 4.02 23.40
N VAL A 253 -15.57 4.41 23.76
CA VAL A 253 -16.45 5.17 22.86
C VAL A 253 -15.75 6.45 22.38
N TRP A 254 -15.06 7.15 23.28
CA TRP A 254 -14.34 8.38 22.94
C TRP A 254 -13.20 8.14 21.95
N SER A 255 -12.32 7.18 22.22
CA SER A 255 -11.17 6.87 21.34
C SER A 255 -11.61 6.39 19.96
N VAL A 256 -12.65 5.56 19.87
CA VAL A 256 -13.23 5.12 18.60
C VAL A 256 -13.87 6.27 17.84
N SER A 257 -14.64 7.14 18.51
CA SER A 257 -15.29 8.29 17.87
C SER A 257 -14.29 9.30 17.34
N VAL A 258 -13.26 9.64 18.12
CA VAL A 258 -12.22 10.59 17.70
C VAL A 258 -11.42 10.04 16.51
N THR A 259 -10.99 8.79 16.56
CA THR A 259 -10.25 8.16 15.45
C THR A 259 -11.09 8.02 14.20
N SER A 260 -12.35 7.59 14.33
CA SER A 260 -13.30 7.55 13.21
C SER A 260 -13.56 8.94 12.62
N GLY A 261 -13.70 9.96 13.46
CA GLY A 261 -13.85 11.35 13.02
C GLY A 261 -12.65 11.84 12.22
N LEU A 262 -11.43 11.54 12.66
CA LEU A 262 -10.20 11.85 11.92
C LEU A 262 -10.14 11.13 10.57
N LEU A 263 -10.54 9.85 10.50
CA LEU A 263 -10.61 9.09 9.25
C LEU A 263 -11.62 9.70 8.28
N LEU A 264 -12.79 10.13 8.76
CA LEU A 264 -13.80 10.79 7.92
C LEU A 264 -13.32 12.14 7.40
N VAL A 265 -12.66 12.94 8.24
CA VAL A 265 -12.05 14.21 7.82
C VAL A 265 -10.97 13.95 6.77
N LEU A 266 -10.13 12.93 6.96
CA LEU A 266 -9.10 12.56 6.00
C LEU A 266 -9.70 12.14 4.65
N LEU A 267 -10.74 11.31 4.67
CA LEU A 267 -11.45 10.89 3.46
C LEU A 267 -12.07 12.09 2.74
N ALA A 268 -12.72 12.98 3.48
CA ALA A 268 -13.30 14.20 2.93
C ALA A 268 -12.22 15.07 2.27
N LEU A 269 -11.13 15.36 2.99
CA LEU A 269 -10.05 16.20 2.45
C LEU A 269 -9.45 15.63 1.16
N THR A 270 -9.21 14.32 1.12
CA THR A 270 -8.58 13.66 -0.03
C THR A 270 -9.54 13.47 -1.21
N ALA A 271 -10.78 13.06 -0.97
CA ALA A 271 -11.78 12.93 -2.02
C ALA A 271 -12.19 14.30 -2.60
N PHE A 272 -12.45 15.30 -1.75
CA PHE A 272 -12.84 16.63 -2.22
C PHE A 272 -11.71 17.39 -2.89
N SER A 273 -10.44 17.16 -2.52
CA SER A 273 -9.30 17.79 -3.21
C SER A 273 -9.17 17.37 -4.67
N HIS A 274 -9.77 16.23 -5.05
CA HIS A 274 -9.70 15.69 -6.40
C HIS A 274 -11.01 15.81 -7.19
N ALA A 275 -12.14 16.12 -6.52
CA ALA A 275 -13.43 16.35 -7.16
C ALA A 275 -13.64 17.78 -7.70
N VAL A 276 -12.76 18.73 -7.37
CA VAL A 276 -12.85 20.16 -7.80
C VAL A 276 -11.83 20.50 -8.90
N GLY A 277 -11.26 19.49 -9.55
CA GLY A 277 -10.31 19.63 -10.66
C GLY A 277 -10.98 19.60 -12.02
#